data_AF-A0A7W0XU96-F1
#
_entry.id   AF-A0A7W0XU96-F1
#
_cell.length_a   1.000
_cell.length_b   1.000
_cell.length_c   1.000
_cell.angle_alpha   90.00
_cell.angle_beta   90.00
_cell.angle_gamma   90.00
#
_symmetry.space_group_name_H-M   'P 1'
#
loop_
_entity.id
_entity.type
_entity.pdbx_description
1 polymer ?
#
loop_
_entity_poly.entity_id
_entity_poly.type
_entity_poly.pdbx_seq_one_letter_code
_entity_poly.pdbx_strand_id
1 'polypeptide(L)'
;MVFGLSLLILFSPASAVSSAPPGTDIVVHLSLFAALALTSVLAGFSPQAAVLLWLGYAALSEVLQMTIPGLYRSGSVLDWLADAAGVLAGLLVAALFRRRGSSVA
;
A
#
# COMPACT_ATOMS: atom_id res chain seq x y z
N MET A 1 -7.29 11.00 3.13
CA MET A 1 -5.90 11.51 3.13
C MET A 1 -4.90 10.46 2.65
N VAL A 2 -4.83 9.26 3.24
CA VAL A 2 -3.83 8.21 2.89
C VAL A 2 -3.84 7.83 1.41
N PHE A 3 -5.02 7.66 0.79
CA PHE A 3 -5.13 7.39 -0.65
C PHE A 3 -4.56 8.52 -1.54
N GLY A 4 -4.75 9.79 -1.15
CA GLY A 4 -4.14 10.90 -1.89
C GLY A 4 -2.61 10.86 -1.83
N LEU A 5 -2.05 10.51 -0.67
CA LEU A 5 -0.61 10.33 -0.50
C LEU A 5 -0.09 9.14 -1.31
N SER A 6 -0.85 8.04 -1.42
CA SER A 6 -0.44 6.88 -2.22
C SER A 6 -0.29 7.23 -3.69
N LEU A 7 -1.20 8.04 -4.24
CA LEU A 7 -1.11 8.52 -5.61
C LEU A 7 0.15 9.35 -5.85
N LEU A 8 0.43 10.30 -4.95
CA LEU A 8 1.64 11.13 -5.05
C LEU A 8 2.91 10.29 -4.98
N ILE A 9 2.97 9.33 -4.05
CA ILE A 9 4.16 8.49 -3.85
C ILE A 9 4.37 7.52 -5.03
N LEU A 10 3.34 6.76 -5.42
CA LEU A 10 3.46 5.72 -6.45
C LEU A 10 3.66 6.28 -7.86
N PHE A 11 3.12 7.47 -8.14
CA PHE A 11 3.19 8.09 -9.47
C PHE A 11 4.14 9.29 -9.52
N SER A 12 5.04 9.43 -8.54
CA SER A 12 6.19 10.32 -8.68
C SER A 12 7.21 9.72 -9.66
N PRO A 13 7.85 10.54 -10.53
CA PRO A 13 8.88 10.07 -11.44
C PRO A 13 10.05 9.40 -10.71
N ALA A 14 10.72 8.44 -11.33
CA ALA A 14 11.88 7.75 -10.76
C ALA A 14 12.99 8.72 -10.32
N SER A 15 13.16 9.84 -11.03
CA SER A 15 14.13 10.89 -10.72
C SER A 15 13.88 11.59 -9.38
N ALA A 16 12.65 11.56 -8.83
CA ALA A 16 12.31 12.20 -7.57
C ALA A 16 12.95 11.51 -6.35
N VAL A 17 13.45 10.28 -6.50
CA VAL A 17 13.98 9.44 -5.41
C VAL A 17 15.38 8.88 -5.70
N SER A 18 16.09 9.44 -6.68
CA SER A 18 17.37 8.90 -7.21
C SER A 18 18.53 8.80 -6.21
N SER A 19 18.38 9.31 -4.99
CA SER A 19 19.37 9.29 -3.91
C SER A 19 19.00 8.41 -2.71
N ALA A 20 17.87 7.70 -2.75
CA ALA A 20 17.43 6.87 -1.63
C ALA A 20 18.33 5.63 -1.44
N PRO A 21 18.58 5.18 -0.19
CA PRO A 21 19.27 3.92 0.07
C PRO A 21 18.58 2.72 -0.60
N PRO A 22 19.33 1.67 -0.99
CA PRO A 22 18.74 0.46 -1.55
C PRO A 22 17.65 -0.15 -0.65
N GLY A 23 16.53 -0.58 -1.24
CA GLY A 23 15.40 -1.20 -0.53
C GLY A 23 14.41 -0.23 0.11
N THR A 24 14.60 1.09 -0.05
CA THR A 24 13.65 2.11 0.44
C THR A 24 12.27 1.98 -0.21
N ASP A 25 12.24 1.62 -1.49
CA ASP A 25 11.04 1.29 -2.27
C ASP A 25 10.16 0.24 -1.56
N ILE A 26 10.75 -0.89 -1.19
CA ILE A 26 10.02 -2.00 -0.53
C ILE A 26 9.38 -1.53 0.79
N VAL A 27 10.12 -0.76 1.59
CA VAL A 27 9.63 -0.25 2.88
C VAL A 27 8.49 0.74 2.66
N VAL A 28 8.59 1.61 1.65
CA VAL A 28 7.56 2.58 1.30
C VAL A 28 6.29 1.87 0.83
N HIS A 29 6.40 0.92 -0.09
CA HIS A 29 5.29 0.11 -0.60
C HIS A 29 4.57 -0.63 0.53
N LEU A 30 5.31 -1.38 1.35
CA LEU A 30 4.78 -2.09 2.50
C LEU A 30 4.05 -1.14 3.47
N SER A 31 4.67 -0.02 3.84
CA SER A 31 4.11 0.93 4.82
C SER A 31 2.86 1.63 4.28
N LEU A 32 2.88 2.00 3.00
CA LEU A 32 1.78 2.68 2.33
C LEU A 32 0.54 1.79 2.26
N PHE A 33 0.70 0.54 1.83
CA PHE A 33 -0.41 -0.40 1.73
C PHE A 33 -0.90 -0.89 3.09
N ALA A 34 -0.03 -1.00 4.09
CA ALA A 34 -0.45 -1.21 5.47
C ALA A 34 -1.33 -0.07 5.99
N ALA A 35 -0.94 1.18 5.74
CA ALA A 35 -1.73 2.34 6.12
C ALA A 35 -3.09 2.39 5.39
N LEU A 36 -3.13 2.08 4.09
CA LEU A 36 -4.38 2.00 3.31
C LEU A 36 -5.32 0.93 3.88
N ALA A 37 -4.84 -0.29 4.06
CA ALA A 37 -5.66 -1.39 4.58
C ALA A 37 -6.16 -1.13 6.01
N LEU A 38 -5.28 -0.65 6.90
CA LEU A 38 -5.65 -0.30 8.27
C LEU A 38 -6.72 0.79 8.28
N THR A 39 -6.50 1.89 7.56
CA THR A 39 -7.44 3.01 7.54
C THR A 39 -8.77 2.66 6.87
N SER A 40 -8.81 1.74 5.91
CA SER A 40 -10.08 1.21 5.37
C SER A 40 -10.91 0.51 6.44
N VAL A 41 -10.30 -0.38 7.23
CA VAL A 41 -11.02 -1.09 8.30
C VAL A 41 -11.48 -0.12 9.39
N LEU A 42 -10.65 0.87 9.74
CA LEU A 42 -11.04 1.94 10.68
C LEU A 42 -12.16 2.82 10.13
N ALA A 43 -12.23 3.01 8.81
CA ALA A 43 -13.31 3.70 8.12
C ALA A 43 -14.57 2.83 7.91
N GLY A 44 -14.60 1.60 8.45
CA GLY A 44 -15.77 0.73 8.43
C GLY A 44 -15.86 -0.25 7.25
N PHE A 45 -14.85 -0.31 6.38
CA PHE A 45 -14.82 -1.30 5.30
C PHE A 45 -14.63 -2.71 5.86
N SER A 46 -15.22 -3.71 5.21
CA SER A 46 -14.93 -5.11 5.54
C SER A 46 -13.47 -5.45 5.19
N PRO A 47 -12.80 -6.34 5.95
CA PRO A 47 -11.45 -6.77 5.60
C PRO A 47 -11.33 -7.34 4.18
N GLN A 48 -12.35 -8.09 3.74
CA GLN A 48 -12.39 -8.68 2.40
C GLN A 48 -12.45 -7.60 1.31
N ALA A 49 -13.29 -6.57 1.50
CA ALA A 49 -13.36 -5.45 0.56
C ALA A 49 -12.03 -4.69 0.51
N ALA A 50 -11.37 -4.48 1.66
CA ALA A 50 -10.06 -3.85 1.71
C ALA A 50 -8.99 -4.67 0.97
N VAL A 51 -8.95 -6.01 1.14
CA VAL A 51 -8.02 -6.88 0.39
C VAL A 51 -8.23 -6.74 -1.10
N LEU A 52 -9.47 -6.93 -1.58
CA LEU A 52 -9.76 -6.90 -3.02
C LEU A 52 -9.44 -5.53 -3.63
N LEU A 53 -9.83 -4.46 -2.95
CA LEU A 53 -9.59 -3.09 -3.42
C LEU A 53 -8.09 -2.79 -3.50
N TRP A 54 -7.34 -3.07 -2.44
CA TRP A 54 -5.94 -2.66 -2.36
C TRP A 54 -5.01 -3.57 -3.16
N LEU A 55 -5.26 -4.88 -3.23
CA LEU A 55 -4.49 -5.74 -4.14
C LEU A 55 -4.77 -5.43 -5.61
N GLY A 56 -6.02 -5.09 -5.96
CA GLY A 56 -6.37 -4.62 -7.30
C GLY A 56 -5.69 -3.30 -7.64
N TYR A 57 -5.67 -2.35 -6.69
CA TYR A 57 -4.96 -1.09 -6.85
C TYR A 57 -3.44 -1.27 -6.98
N ALA A 58 -2.82 -2.15 -6.19
CA ALA A 58 -1.40 -2.47 -6.27
C ALA A 58 -1.03 -3.01 -7.66
N ALA A 59 -1.73 -4.04 -8.12
CA ALA A 59 -1.49 -4.62 -9.45
C ALA A 59 -1.71 -3.61 -10.58
N LEU A 60 -2.77 -2.80 -10.49
CA LEU A 60 -3.02 -1.75 -11.47
C LEU A 60 -1.92 -0.68 -11.44
N SER A 61 -1.41 -0.32 -10.26
CA SER A 61 -0.36 0.69 -10.14
C SER A 61 0.96 0.26 -10.80
N GLU A 62 1.36 -1.00 -10.67
CA GLU A 62 2.54 -1.55 -11.36
C GLU A 62 2.39 -1.51 -12.88
N VAL A 63 1.21 -1.89 -13.38
CA VAL A 63 0.88 -1.84 -14.81
C VAL A 63 0.91 -0.39 -15.32
N LEU A 64 0.35 0.54 -14.55
CA LEU A 64 0.36 1.96 -14.91
C LEU A 64 1.77 2.55 -14.86
N GLN A 65 2.57 2.21 -13.86
CA GLN A 65 3.95 2.68 -13.75
C GLN A 65 4.80 2.25 -14.96
N MET A 66 4.64 1.02 -15.45
CA MET A 66 5.37 0.55 -16.64
C MET A 66 4.82 1.10 -17.97
N THR A 67 3.56 1.53 -18.01
CA THR A 67 2.90 1.97 -19.26
C THR A 67 2.81 3.48 -19.43
N ILE A 68 2.79 4.26 -18.35
CA ILE A 68 2.69 5.72 -18.41
C ILE A 68 4.06 6.31 -18.79
N PRO A 69 4.17 6.96 -19.97
CA PRO A 69 5.39 7.64 -20.37
C PRO A 69 5.70 8.81 -19.42
N GLY A 70 6.97 8.97 -19.05
CA GLY A 70 7.43 10.08 -18.18
C GLY A 70 7.57 9.73 -16.69
N LEU A 71 7.07 8.58 -16.24
CA LEU A 71 7.38 8.06 -14.89
C LEU A 71 8.77 7.43 -14.82
N TYR A 72 9.24 6.86 -15.93
CA TYR A 72 10.51 6.14 -16.03
C TYR A 72 10.66 5.04 -14.95
N ARG A 73 9.54 4.41 -14.58
CA ARG A 73 9.50 3.28 -13.66
C ARG A 73 9.24 1.99 -14.44
N SER A 74 9.86 0.90 -14.02
CA SER A 74 9.49 -0.44 -14.45
C SER A 74 8.46 -1.00 -13.48
N GLY A 75 7.49 -1.76 -13.98
CA GLY A 75 6.63 -2.58 -13.11
C GLY A 75 7.48 -3.67 -12.44
N SER A 76 7.18 -3.94 -11.18
CA SER A 76 7.96 -4.75 -10.26
C SER A 76 7.07 -5.72 -9.49
N VAL A 77 7.31 -7.02 -9.72
CA VAL A 77 6.62 -8.07 -8.97
C VAL A 77 7.00 -8.01 -7.48
N LEU A 78 8.22 -7.58 -7.17
CA LEU A 78 8.68 -7.46 -5.79
C LEU A 78 7.93 -6.36 -5.04
N ASP A 79 7.67 -5.24 -5.70
CA ASP A 79 6.90 -4.13 -5.12
C ASP A 79 5.44 -4.53 -4.93
N TRP A 80 4.85 -5.24 -5.90
CA TRP A 80 3.51 -5.81 -5.72
C TRP A 80 3.42 -6.80 -4.55
N LEU A 81 4.45 -7.62 -4.33
CA LEU A 81 4.52 -8.52 -3.17
C LEU A 81 4.67 -7.74 -1.85
N ALA A 82 5.44 -6.64 -1.86
CA ALA A 82 5.56 -5.75 -0.72
C ALA A 82 4.22 -5.09 -0.38
N ASP A 83 3.46 -4.65 -1.38
CA ASP A 83 2.12 -4.10 -1.22
C ASP A 83 1.17 -5.13 -0.59
N ALA A 84 1.18 -6.36 -1.09
CA ALA A 84 0.36 -7.44 -0.56
C ALA A 84 0.71 -7.75 0.91
N ALA A 85 2.00 -7.80 1.25
CA ALA A 85 2.47 -7.94 2.62
C ALA A 85 2.02 -6.76 3.50
N GLY A 86 2.07 -5.54 2.97
CA GLY A 86 1.55 -4.33 3.60
C GLY A 86 0.06 -4.44 3.93
N VAL A 87 -0.78 -4.82 2.95
CA VAL A 87 -2.22 -5.04 3.15
C VAL A 87 -2.47 -6.02 4.30
N LEU A 88 -1.80 -7.17 4.29
CA LEU A 88 -1.94 -8.18 5.35
C LEU A 88 -1.52 -7.63 6.73
N ALA A 89 -0.42 -6.89 6.79
CA ALA A 89 0.05 -6.27 8.03
C ALA A 89 -0.96 -5.25 8.58
N GLY A 90 -1.50 -4.37 7.72
CA GLY A 90 -2.52 -3.39 8.10
C GLY A 90 -3.78 -4.03 8.67
N LEU A 91 -4.23 -5.12 8.06
CA LEU A 91 -5.39 -5.89 8.54
C LEU A 91 -5.11 -6.60 9.88
N LEU A 92 -3.92 -7.17 10.04
CA LEU A 92 -3.51 -7.79 11.30
C LEU A 92 -3.51 -6.77 12.43
N VAL A 93 -2.95 -5.58 12.20
CA VAL A 93 -2.96 -4.48 13.17
C VAL A 93 -4.40 -4.07 13.52
N ALA A 94 -5.27 -3.92 12.52
CA ALA A 94 -6.68 -3.59 12.75
C ALA A 94 -7.40 -4.65 13.60
N ALA A 95 -7.13 -5.95 13.35
CA ALA A 95 -7.69 -7.05 14.12
C ALA A 95 -7.20 -7.04 15.58
N LEU A 96 -5.93 -6.72 15.82
CA LEU A 96 -5.37 -6.58 17.17
C LEU A 96 -6.04 -5.43 17.96
N PHE A 97 -6.31 -4.29 17.31
CA PHE A 97 -7.03 -3.20 17.96
C PHE A 97 -8.48 -3.56 18.31
N ARG A 98 -9.18 -4.26 17.41
CA ARG A 98 -10.55 -4.73 17.67
C ARG A 98 -10.62 -5.72 18.83
N ARG A 99 -9.68 -6.67 18.91
CA ARG A 99 -9.61 -7.66 20.01
C ARG A 99 -9.43 -7.02 21.39
N ARG A 100 -8.61 -5.97 21.46
CA ARG A 100 -8.38 -5.22 22.71
C ARG A 100 -9.62 -4.46 23.18
N GLY A 101 -10.39 -3.88 22.25
CA GLY A 101 -11.65 -3.21 22.58
C GLY A 101 -12.72 -4.15 23.15
N SER A 102 -12.75 -5.41 22.69
CA SER A 102 -13.72 -6.41 23.16
C SER A 102 -13.36 -7.08 24.50
N SER A 103 -12.15 -6.90 25.02
CA SER A 103 -11.72 -7.51 26.31
C SER A 103 -11.94 -6.60 27.52
N VAL A 104 -12.45 -5.38 27.31
CA VAL A 104 -12.65 -4.34 28.34
C VAL A 104 -14.14 -3.97 28.51
N ALA A 105 -15.04 -4.61 27.75
CA ALA A 105 -16.50 -4.47 27.85
C ALA A 105 -17.10 -5.72 28.52
#